data_AF-A0A8S3FN28-F1
#
_entry.id   AF-A0A8S3FN28-F1
#
_cell.length_a   1.000
_cell.length_b   1.000
_cell.length_c   1.000
_cell.angle_alpha   90.00
_cell.angle_beta   90.00
_cell.angle_gamma   90.00
#
_symmetry.space_group_name_H-M   'P 1'
#
loop_
_entity.id
_entity.type
_entity.pdbx_description
1 polymer ?
#
loop_
_entity_poly.entity_id
_entity_poly.type
_entity_poly.pdbx_seq_one_letter_code
_entity_poly.pdbx_strand_id
1 'polypeptide(L)'
;EYVNDICWVSNTYYIPLEQKVPTLEHERRQNELRYYQWIPFILILQAFGFYFPHIVWRSLSRRSGIDVRDIVDAAIHYKSVDVATQDDKNKNELMEYIVEAIDKYVDDPRRQIEERRQSISLTYVLLTICICLGKYLGNYLIIVYFTTKALFITNAVCQIFLLNLFLGQEFHLFGIQVLKRILQGRGWDTQSRYFPKVTLCDFQIREALHLKGSHRYTVQCVLPLNLFSQQ
;
A
#
# COMPACT_ATOMS: atom_id res chain seq x y z
N GLU A 1 -30.52 -10.98 19.49
CA GLU A 1 -29.23 -11.70 19.48
C GLU A 1 -29.14 -12.67 18.31
N TYR A 2 -29.93 -13.74 18.24
CA TYR A 2 -29.93 -14.70 17.11
C TYR A 2 -29.91 -14.08 15.69
N VAL A 3 -30.79 -13.11 15.41
CA VAL A 3 -30.84 -12.42 14.11
C VAL A 3 -29.54 -11.65 13.82
N ASN A 4 -28.95 -11.03 14.84
CA ASN A 4 -27.70 -10.30 14.70
C ASN A 4 -26.56 -11.24 14.32
N ASP A 5 -26.47 -12.41 14.98
CA ASP A 5 -25.40 -13.38 14.71
C ASP A 5 -25.54 -14.01 13.33
N ILE A 6 -26.76 -14.34 12.91
CA ILE A 6 -27.01 -14.82 11.54
C ILE A 6 -26.62 -13.77 10.52
N CYS A 7 -27.06 -12.53 10.70
CA CYS A 7 -26.77 -11.45 9.77
C CYS A 7 -25.30 -11.04 9.75
N TRP A 8 -24.56 -11.32 10.82
CA TRP A 8 -23.11 -11.14 10.86
C TRP A 8 -22.37 -12.20 10.03
N VAL A 9 -22.84 -13.45 10.06
CA VAL A 9 -22.24 -14.56 9.30
C VAL A 9 -22.71 -14.59 7.85
N SER A 10 -23.92 -14.10 7.58
CA SER A 10 -24.53 -14.12 6.25
C SER A 10 -24.12 -12.90 5.43
N ASN A 11 -24.12 -13.02 4.10
CA ASN A 11 -23.90 -11.86 3.24
C ASN A 11 -25.06 -10.88 3.38
N THR A 12 -24.74 -9.59 3.49
CA THR A 12 -25.71 -8.50 3.41
C THR A 12 -25.66 -7.85 2.03
N TYR A 13 -26.73 -7.15 1.65
CA TYR A 13 -26.80 -6.44 0.38
C TYR A 13 -27.32 -5.01 0.58
N TYR A 14 -26.98 -4.12 -0.35
CA TYR A 14 -27.38 -2.72 -0.29
C TYR A 14 -28.44 -2.37 -1.33
N ILE A 15 -29.49 -1.67 -0.89
CA ILE A 15 -30.53 -1.10 -1.75
C ILE A 15 -30.86 0.30 -1.21
N PRO A 16 -30.97 1.33 -2.07
CA PRO A 16 -31.42 2.66 -1.67
C PRO A 16 -32.80 2.61 -0.99
N LEU A 17 -33.05 3.48 -0.01
CA LEU A 17 -34.29 3.48 0.78
C LEU A 17 -35.53 3.80 -0.06
N GLU A 18 -35.34 4.50 -1.17
CA GLU A 18 -36.38 4.92 -2.11
C GLU A 18 -36.85 3.77 -3.01
N GLN A 19 -36.10 2.66 -3.05
CA GLN A 19 -36.39 1.50 -3.88
C GLN A 19 -37.01 0.35 -3.07
N LYS A 20 -37.96 -0.37 -3.68
CA LYS A 20 -38.55 -1.57 -3.07
C LYS A 20 -37.53 -2.70 -3.05
N VAL A 21 -37.56 -3.50 -2.00
CA VAL A 21 -36.74 -4.72 -1.91
C VAL A 21 -37.20 -5.72 -2.99
N PRO A 22 -36.33 -6.15 -3.91
CA PRO A 22 -36.69 -7.01 -5.01
C PRO A 22 -37.07 -8.40 -4.51
N THR A 23 -38.10 -8.99 -5.13
CA THR A 23 -38.59 -10.34 -4.80
C THR A 23 -37.69 -11.42 -5.40
N LEU A 24 -37.06 -11.12 -6.53
CA LEU A 24 -36.19 -12.01 -7.29
C LEU A 24 -34.84 -12.21 -6.58
N GLU A 25 -34.49 -13.47 -6.33
CA GLU A 25 -33.26 -13.88 -5.65
C GLU A 25 -31.98 -13.38 -6.34
N HIS A 26 -31.99 -13.33 -7.67
CA HIS A 26 -30.80 -12.99 -8.46
C HIS A 26 -30.42 -11.50 -8.33
N GLU A 27 -31.40 -10.59 -8.26
CA GLU A 27 -31.16 -9.16 -8.07
C GLU A 27 -30.60 -8.86 -6.69
N ARG A 28 -31.01 -9.62 -5.68
CA ARG A 28 -30.47 -9.53 -4.30
C ARG A 28 -29.01 -9.95 -4.29
N ARG A 29 -28.69 -11.11 -4.90
CA ARG A 29 -27.32 -11.63 -5.01
C ARG A 29 -26.36 -10.69 -5.73
N GLN A 30 -26.84 -9.94 -6.72
CA GLN A 30 -26.01 -8.97 -7.44
C GLN A 30 -25.62 -7.75 -6.60
N ASN A 31 -26.41 -7.43 -5.57
CA ASN A 31 -26.16 -6.29 -4.68
C ASN A 31 -25.48 -6.71 -3.35
N GLU A 32 -25.08 -7.98 -3.22
CA GLU A 32 -24.38 -8.49 -2.03
C GLU A 32 -22.98 -7.89 -1.86
N LEU A 33 -22.67 -7.51 -0.62
CA LEU A 33 -21.44 -6.84 -0.24
C LEU A 33 -20.38 -7.83 0.23
N ARG A 34 -19.97 -8.73 -0.67
CA ARG A 34 -19.02 -9.82 -0.36
C ARG A 34 -17.61 -9.33 -0.03
N TYR A 35 -17.24 -8.13 -0.48
CA TYR A 35 -15.90 -7.59 -0.28
C TYR A 35 -15.60 -7.25 1.19
N TYR A 36 -16.58 -6.92 2.04
CA TYR A 36 -16.32 -6.56 3.44
C TYR A 36 -15.62 -7.67 4.23
N GLN A 37 -15.88 -8.93 3.91
CA GLN A 37 -15.25 -10.08 4.55
C GLN A 37 -13.74 -10.17 4.24
N TRP A 38 -13.31 -9.66 3.09
CA TRP A 38 -11.93 -9.76 2.60
C TRP A 38 -11.10 -8.49 2.82
N ILE A 39 -11.75 -7.38 3.22
CA ILE A 39 -11.07 -6.08 3.47
C ILE A 39 -9.84 -6.23 4.38
N PRO A 40 -9.90 -6.89 5.56
CA PRO A 40 -8.74 -6.93 6.47
C PRO A 40 -7.52 -7.61 5.85
N PHE A 41 -7.72 -8.72 5.15
CA PHE A 41 -6.63 -9.47 4.50
C PHE A 41 -5.98 -8.66 3.39
N ILE A 42 -6.79 -7.93 2.63
CA ILE A 42 -6.30 -7.08 1.56
C ILE A 42 -5.55 -5.90 2.13
N LEU A 43 -6.08 -5.20 3.13
CA LEU A 43 -5.37 -4.09 3.77
C LEU A 43 -4.01 -4.51 4.31
N ILE A 44 -3.90 -5.71 4.88
CA ILE A 44 -2.61 -6.30 5.29
C ILE A 44 -1.68 -6.49 4.08
N LEU A 45 -2.18 -7.08 2.99
CA LEU A 45 -1.41 -7.25 1.75
C LEU A 45 -0.96 -5.91 1.17
N GLN A 46 -1.82 -4.89 1.18
CA GLN A 46 -1.50 -3.54 0.71
C GLN A 46 -0.42 -2.89 1.59
N ALA A 47 -0.50 -3.04 2.91
CA ALA A 47 0.52 -2.55 3.84
C ALA A 47 1.89 -3.18 3.55
N PHE A 48 1.94 -4.50 3.32
CA PHE A 48 3.16 -5.16 2.88
C PHE A 48 3.65 -4.65 1.52
N GLY A 49 2.74 -4.43 0.57
CA GLY A 49 3.06 -3.85 -0.73
C GLY A 49 3.70 -2.45 -0.62
N PHE A 50 3.20 -1.59 0.27
CA PHE A 50 3.80 -0.27 0.52
C PHE A 50 5.14 -0.33 1.25
N TYR A 51 5.38 -1.36 2.06
CA TYR A 51 6.67 -1.57 2.73
C TYR A 51 7.73 -2.17 1.79
N PHE A 52 7.31 -2.90 0.75
CA PHE A 52 8.21 -3.59 -0.17
C PHE A 52 9.29 -2.69 -0.80
N PRO A 53 8.98 -1.51 -1.39
CA PRO A 53 10.01 -0.64 -1.96
C PRO A 53 11.05 -0.17 -0.94
N HIS A 54 10.66 -0.02 0.34
CA HIS A 54 11.59 0.31 1.41
C HIS A 54 12.56 -0.84 1.73
N ILE A 55 12.08 -2.09 1.72
CA ILE A 55 12.96 -3.27 1.83
C ILE A 55 13.95 -3.30 0.67
N VAL A 56 13.48 -3.06 -0.56
CA VAL A 56 14.33 -3.03 -1.76
C VAL A 56 15.42 -1.97 -1.61
N TRP A 57 15.07 -0.74 -1.20
CA TRP A 57 16.04 0.32 -0.93
C TRP A 57 17.07 -0.10 0.11
N ARG A 58 16.63 -0.56 1.28
CA ARG A 58 17.53 -0.94 2.39
C ARG A 58 18.44 -2.11 2.01
N SER A 59 17.96 -3.04 1.19
CA SER A 59 18.74 -4.17 0.70
C SER A 59 19.79 -3.74 -0.32
N LEU A 60 19.40 -2.93 -1.31
CA LEU A 60 20.30 -2.47 -2.37
C LEU A 60 21.29 -1.40 -1.89
N SER A 61 20.90 -0.49 -1.00
CA SER A 61 21.79 0.52 -0.41
C SER A 61 22.84 -0.11 0.50
N ARG A 62 22.55 -1.24 1.16
CA ARG A 62 23.59 -1.98 1.90
C ARG A 62 24.61 -2.62 0.97
N ARG A 63 24.20 -3.01 -0.25
CA ARG A 63 25.11 -3.59 -1.25
C ARG A 63 26.12 -2.58 -1.81
N SER A 64 25.89 -1.27 -1.69
CA SER A 64 26.89 -0.25 -2.04
C SER A 64 28.02 -0.10 -1.02
N GLY A 65 27.96 -0.81 0.12
CA GLY A 65 29.03 -0.79 1.12
C GLY A 65 29.12 0.48 1.96
N ILE A 66 28.22 1.44 1.71
CA ILE A 66 28.11 2.71 2.43
C ILE A 66 26.64 3.00 2.70
N ASP A 67 26.32 3.23 3.98
CA ASP A 67 25.01 3.77 4.36
C ASP A 67 25.10 5.29 4.39
N VAL A 68 24.39 5.94 3.46
CA VAL A 68 24.34 7.41 3.38
C VAL A 68 23.74 8.00 4.66
N ARG A 69 22.91 7.26 5.39
CA ARG A 69 22.35 7.73 6.67
C ARG A 69 23.45 7.95 7.69
N ASP A 70 24.37 7.01 7.84
CA ASP A 70 25.45 7.10 8.82
C ASP A 70 26.37 8.30 8.53
N ILE A 71 26.65 8.57 7.25
CA ILE A 71 27.42 9.77 6.84
C ILE A 71 26.66 11.05 7.14
N VAL A 72 25.36 11.10 6.82
CA VAL A 72 24.52 12.28 7.07
C VAL A 72 24.37 12.53 8.56
N ASP A 73 24.17 11.48 9.36
CA ASP A 73 24.07 11.56 10.81
C ASP A 73 25.40 12.01 11.43
N ALA A 74 26.53 11.49 10.97
CA ALA A 74 27.87 11.95 11.36
C ALA A 74 28.09 13.43 11.00
N ALA A 75 27.66 13.87 9.81
CA ALA A 75 27.79 15.25 9.36
C ALA A 75 26.89 16.22 10.16
N ILE A 76 25.66 15.79 10.49
CA ILE A 76 24.75 16.53 11.37
C ILE A 76 25.36 16.65 12.76
N HIS A 77 25.89 15.56 13.31
CA HIS A 77 26.54 15.55 14.61
C HIS A 77 27.76 16.47 14.63
N TYR A 78 28.63 16.39 13.61
CA TYR A 78 29.76 17.29 13.43
C TYR A 78 29.36 18.77 13.46
N LYS A 79 28.25 19.13 12.79
CA LYS A 79 27.72 20.50 12.80
C LYS A 79 27.16 20.92 14.16
N SER A 80 26.60 19.98 14.93
CA SER A 80 25.99 20.26 16.23
C SER A 80 27.00 20.48 17.36
N VAL A 81 28.24 20.00 17.21
CA VAL A 81 29.31 20.22 18.19
C VAL A 81 29.82 21.66 18.05
N ASP A 82 29.66 22.46 19.11
CA ASP A 82 30.07 23.88 19.12
C ASP A 82 31.59 24.05 18.96
N VAL A 83 32.02 25.08 18.23
CA VAL A 83 33.46 25.36 17.95
C VAL A 83 34.21 25.90 19.18
N ALA A 84 33.48 26.31 20.22
CA ALA A 84 34.03 27.01 21.37
C ALA A 84 34.40 26.10 22.57
N THR A 85 33.96 24.84 22.58
CA THR A 85 34.27 23.89 23.66
C THR A 85 35.27 22.85 23.16
N GLN A 86 36.13 22.39 24.07
CA GLN A 86 37.34 21.60 23.90
C GLN A 86 37.10 20.19 23.34
N ASP A 87 36.43 20.10 22.19
CA ASP A 87 36.01 18.88 21.50
C ASP A 87 36.62 18.78 20.09
N ASP A 88 37.72 19.49 19.85
CA ASP A 88 38.48 19.44 18.60
C ASP A 88 38.92 18.00 18.25
N LYS A 89 39.15 17.17 19.27
CA LYS A 89 39.46 15.74 19.08
C LYS A 89 38.28 14.98 18.49
N ASN A 90 37.10 15.08 19.07
CA ASN A 90 35.89 14.40 18.56
C ASN A 90 35.49 14.92 17.17
N LYS A 91 35.69 16.21 16.91
CA LYS A 91 35.50 16.80 15.57
C LYS A 91 36.43 16.20 14.54
N ASN A 92 37.71 16.04 14.87
CA ASN A 92 38.69 15.43 13.99
C ASN A 92 38.37 13.95 13.74
N GLU A 93 37.95 13.21 14.77
CA GLU A 93 37.51 11.81 14.62
C GLU A 93 36.28 11.67 13.72
N LEU A 94 35.27 12.53 13.88
CA LEU A 94 34.08 12.55 13.03
C LEU A 94 34.43 12.91 11.58
N MET A 95 35.32 13.88 11.39
CA MET A 95 35.81 14.27 10.07
C MET A 95 36.60 13.15 9.41
N GLU A 96 37.48 12.48 10.16
CA GLU A 96 38.26 11.33 9.70
C GLU A 96 37.34 10.17 9.28
N TYR A 97 36.33 9.84 10.10
CA TYR A 97 35.31 8.85 9.75
C TYR A 97 34.57 9.19 8.44
N ILE A 98 34.14 10.45 8.25
CA ILE A 98 33.44 10.88 7.04
C ILE A 98 34.37 10.80 5.82
N VAL A 99 35.63 11.24 5.95
CA VAL A 99 36.62 11.20 4.86
C VAL A 99 36.95 9.76 4.49
N GLU A 100 37.20 8.88 5.46
CA GLU A 100 37.46 7.45 5.22
C GLU A 100 36.28 6.76 4.54
N ALA A 101 35.05 7.07 4.94
CA ALA A 101 33.86 6.54 4.30
C ALA A 101 33.76 6.98 2.83
N ILE A 102 34.06 8.24 2.52
CA ILE A 102 34.05 8.76 1.14
C ILE A 102 35.21 8.17 0.33
N ASP A 103 36.41 8.09 0.86
CA ASP A 103 37.57 7.51 0.17
C ASP A 103 37.32 6.05 -0.18
N LYS A 104 36.76 5.27 0.75
CA LYS A 104 36.33 3.89 0.49
C LYS A 104 35.25 3.78 -0.60
N TYR A 105 34.40 4.80 -0.77
CA TYR A 105 33.43 4.86 -1.87
C TYR A 105 34.12 5.08 -3.22
N VAL A 106 35.05 6.03 -3.23
CA VAL A 106 35.72 6.51 -4.44
C VAL A 106 36.69 5.46 -4.96
N ASP A 107 37.37 4.75 -4.05
CA ASP A 107 38.46 3.82 -4.32
C ASP A 107 38.02 2.34 -4.37
N ASP A 108 36.72 2.06 -4.55
CA ASP A 108 36.19 0.68 -4.57
C ASP A 108 36.87 -0.19 -5.66
N PRO A 109 37.64 -1.24 -5.28
CA PRO A 109 38.46 -2.06 -6.19
C PRO A 109 37.63 -2.87 -7.21
N ARG A 110 36.30 -2.97 -7.03
CA ARG A 110 35.40 -3.53 -8.05
C ARG A 110 35.41 -2.74 -9.36
N ARG A 111 35.79 -1.47 -9.32
CA ARG A 111 35.93 -0.61 -10.50
C ARG A 111 37.12 -1.01 -11.38
N GLN A 112 38.17 -1.60 -10.81
CA GLN A 112 39.40 -1.99 -11.51
C GLN A 112 39.40 -3.45 -12.03
N ILE A 113 38.74 -4.38 -11.34
CA ILE A 113 38.77 -5.82 -11.70
C ILE A 113 37.98 -6.15 -12.98
N GLU A 114 36.96 -5.35 -13.32
CA GLU A 114 36.00 -5.69 -14.39
C GLU A 114 36.34 -5.06 -15.76
N GLU A 115 37.21 -4.04 -15.83
CA GLU A 115 37.78 -3.53 -17.09
C GLU A 115 38.53 -4.63 -17.85
N ARG A 116 39.10 -5.61 -17.13
CA ARG A 116 39.88 -6.73 -17.68
C ARG A 116 39.03 -7.85 -18.28
N ARG A 117 37.70 -7.82 -18.12
CA ARG A 117 36.79 -8.94 -18.45
C ARG A 117 35.83 -8.64 -19.62
N GLN A 118 36.19 -7.71 -20.51
CA GLN A 118 35.41 -7.42 -21.71
C GLN A 118 35.55 -8.51 -22.79
N SER A 119 34.73 -9.54 -22.65
CA SER A 119 34.10 -10.26 -23.77
C SER A 119 33.01 -11.11 -23.13
N ILE A 120 31.72 -10.90 -23.46
CA ILE A 120 30.63 -11.91 -23.38
C ILE A 120 29.25 -11.26 -23.70
N SER A 121 28.63 -11.81 -24.76
CA SER A 121 27.21 -12.02 -25.12
C SER A 121 26.08 -11.03 -24.75
N LEU A 122 25.32 -10.67 -25.80
CA LEU A 122 24.05 -9.92 -25.84
C LEU A 122 22.95 -10.38 -24.86
N THR A 123 22.92 -11.66 -24.48
CA THR A 123 21.91 -12.19 -23.54
C THR A 123 22.08 -11.62 -22.12
N TYR A 124 23.31 -11.27 -21.74
CA TYR A 124 23.62 -10.63 -20.45
C TYR A 124 23.15 -9.17 -20.40
N VAL A 125 23.12 -8.48 -21.55
CA VAL A 125 22.71 -7.07 -21.64
C VAL A 125 21.21 -6.91 -21.33
N LEU A 126 20.36 -7.82 -21.82
CA LEU A 126 18.93 -7.79 -21.56
C LEU A 126 18.58 -8.06 -20.08
N LEU A 127 19.33 -8.96 -19.44
CA LEU A 127 19.19 -9.24 -18.00
C LEU A 127 19.70 -8.07 -17.13
N THR A 128 20.74 -7.38 -17.60
CA THR A 128 21.32 -6.20 -16.91
C THR A 128 20.41 -4.97 -17.03
N ILE A 129 19.64 -4.85 -18.12
CA ILE A 129 18.62 -3.78 -18.29
C ILE A 129 17.50 -3.90 -17.25
N CYS A 130 17.08 -5.13 -16.90
CA CYS A 130 16.04 -5.37 -15.89
C CYS A 130 16.57 -5.37 -14.44
N ILE A 131 17.87 -5.54 -14.21
CA ILE A 131 18.48 -5.60 -12.87
C ILE A 131 19.75 -4.74 -12.81
N CYS A 132 19.63 -3.41 -12.89
CA CYS A 132 20.72 -2.47 -12.54
C CYS A 132 21.77 -2.13 -13.63
N LEU A 133 21.34 -1.56 -14.76
CA LEU A 133 22.14 -0.56 -15.49
C LEU A 133 22.42 0.64 -14.56
N GLY A 134 23.61 0.94 -14.05
CA GLY A 134 24.91 0.30 -14.24
C GLY A 134 25.80 0.50 -13.01
N LYS A 135 26.50 -0.58 -12.65
CA LYS A 135 27.62 -0.59 -11.69
C LYS A 135 28.86 0.17 -12.19
N TYR A 136 28.81 0.72 -13.40
CA TYR A 136 29.98 1.08 -14.19
C TYR A 136 30.51 2.52 -14.01
N LEU A 137 29.87 3.39 -13.20
CA LEU A 137 30.25 4.81 -13.16
C LEU A 137 29.95 5.51 -11.82
N GLY A 138 30.12 4.89 -10.64
CA GLY A 138 29.83 5.56 -9.35
C GLY A 138 28.37 6.04 -9.17
N ASN A 139 27.52 5.84 -10.17
CA ASN A 139 26.12 6.23 -10.25
C ASN A 139 25.17 5.15 -9.70
N TYR A 140 25.73 4.06 -9.17
CA TYR A 140 24.94 2.92 -8.64
C TYR A 140 23.92 3.39 -7.62
N LEU A 141 24.33 4.20 -6.64
CA LEU A 141 23.44 4.72 -5.60
C LEU A 141 22.33 5.60 -6.18
N ILE A 142 22.67 6.48 -7.13
CA ILE A 142 21.73 7.38 -7.80
C ILE A 142 20.68 6.58 -8.58
N ILE A 143 21.12 5.57 -9.31
CA ILE A 143 20.25 4.69 -10.10
C ILE A 143 19.33 3.90 -9.18
N VAL A 144 19.87 3.26 -8.12
CA VAL A 144 19.07 2.54 -7.13
C VAL A 144 18.03 3.46 -6.48
N TYR A 145 18.39 4.72 -6.21
CA TYR A 145 17.47 5.72 -5.69
C TYR A 145 16.32 6.01 -6.67
N PHE A 146 16.62 6.33 -7.94
CA PHE A 146 15.58 6.58 -8.94
C PHE A 146 14.72 5.35 -9.22
N THR A 147 15.30 4.15 -9.30
CA THR A 147 14.55 2.89 -9.46
C THR A 147 13.63 2.66 -8.27
N THR A 148 14.10 2.91 -7.04
CA THR A 148 13.26 2.80 -5.84
C THR A 148 12.09 3.79 -5.90
N LYS A 149 12.33 5.05 -6.31
CA LYS A 149 11.27 6.04 -6.48
C LYS A 149 10.26 5.64 -7.55
N ALA A 150 10.71 5.13 -8.68
CA ALA A 150 9.84 4.57 -9.71
C ALA A 150 9.01 3.40 -9.16
N LEU A 151 9.62 2.48 -8.39
CA LEU A 151 8.94 1.36 -7.75
C LEU A 151 7.85 1.82 -6.76
N PHE A 152 8.08 2.90 -6.01
CA PHE A 152 7.04 3.49 -5.16
C PHE A 152 5.84 4.00 -5.98
N ILE A 153 6.09 4.69 -7.11
CA ILE A 153 5.05 5.20 -8.00
C ILE A 153 4.27 4.04 -8.63
N THR A 154 4.97 3.05 -9.19
CA THR A 154 4.35 1.85 -9.78
C THR A 154 3.55 1.09 -8.74
N ASN A 155 4.08 0.89 -7.52
CA ASN A 155 3.34 0.25 -6.45
C ASN A 155 2.08 1.05 -6.11
N ALA A 156 2.14 2.37 -5.97
CA ALA A 156 0.95 3.20 -5.71
C ALA A 156 -0.12 3.02 -6.80
N VAL A 157 0.28 3.02 -8.07
CA VAL A 157 -0.63 2.76 -9.20
C VAL A 157 -1.24 1.37 -9.11
N CYS A 158 -0.42 0.32 -8.89
CA CYS A 158 -0.91 -1.05 -8.72
C CYS A 158 -1.89 -1.19 -7.55
N GLN A 159 -1.65 -0.52 -6.41
CA GLN A 159 -2.55 -0.54 -5.26
C GLN A 159 -3.92 0.06 -5.58
N ILE A 160 -3.96 1.13 -6.37
CA ILE A 160 -5.22 1.73 -6.86
C ILE A 160 -5.97 0.76 -7.77
N PHE A 161 -5.27 0.09 -8.69
CA PHE A 161 -5.88 -0.94 -9.54
C PHE A 161 -6.39 -2.15 -8.75
N LEU A 162 -5.65 -2.57 -7.72
CA LEU A 162 -6.04 -3.68 -6.85
C LEU A 162 -7.34 -3.35 -6.10
N LEU A 163 -7.45 -2.13 -5.55
CA LEU A 163 -8.71 -1.67 -4.93
C LEU A 163 -9.86 -1.65 -5.92
N ASN A 164 -9.61 -1.20 -7.15
CA ASN A 164 -10.63 -1.14 -8.18
C ASN A 164 -11.16 -2.53 -8.57
N LEU A 165 -10.25 -3.49 -8.76
CA LEU A 165 -10.60 -4.88 -9.03
C LEU A 165 -11.42 -5.46 -7.87
N PHE A 166 -11.05 -5.14 -6.64
CA PHE A 166 -11.66 -5.71 -5.46
C PHE A 166 -13.04 -5.13 -5.11
N LEU A 167 -13.22 -3.81 -5.24
CA LEU A 167 -14.52 -3.14 -5.02
C LEU A 167 -15.50 -3.38 -6.19
N GLY A 168 -15.03 -3.97 -7.30
CA GLY A 168 -15.89 -4.51 -8.37
C GLY A 168 -16.54 -3.47 -9.28
N GLN A 169 -15.98 -2.26 -9.40
CA GLN A 169 -16.52 -1.13 -10.18
C GLN A 169 -15.41 -0.12 -10.55
N GLU A 170 -15.72 0.86 -11.42
CA GLU A 170 -14.92 2.05 -11.83
C GLU A 170 -14.58 3.01 -10.66
N PHE A 171 -13.93 2.51 -9.61
CA PHE A 171 -13.50 3.27 -8.43
C PHE A 171 -12.35 4.25 -8.73
N HIS A 172 -11.68 4.13 -9.88
CA HIS A 172 -10.54 5.00 -10.27
C HIS A 172 -10.83 6.50 -10.14
N LEU A 173 -12.06 6.90 -10.45
CA LEU A 173 -12.50 8.30 -10.40
C LEU A 173 -13.14 8.68 -9.06
N PHE A 174 -13.39 7.73 -8.16
CA PHE A 174 -14.07 7.99 -6.89
C PHE A 174 -13.32 9.04 -6.06
N GLY A 175 -11.98 8.93 -5.93
CA GLY A 175 -11.17 9.90 -5.20
C GLY A 175 -11.27 11.32 -5.75
N ILE A 176 -11.22 11.46 -7.09
CA ILE A 176 -11.34 12.76 -7.76
C ILE A 176 -12.77 13.31 -7.62
N GLN A 177 -13.78 12.45 -7.74
CA GLN A 177 -15.19 12.81 -7.57
C GLN A 177 -15.47 13.30 -6.16
N VAL A 178 -14.93 12.65 -5.14
CA VAL A 178 -15.04 13.05 -3.73
C VAL A 178 -14.36 14.40 -3.51
N LEU A 179 -13.10 14.56 -3.97
CA LEU A 179 -12.37 15.82 -3.84
C LEU A 179 -13.11 16.99 -4.50
N LYS A 180 -13.63 16.78 -5.71
CA LYS A 180 -14.43 17.77 -6.43
C LYS A 180 -15.70 18.15 -5.65
N ARG A 181 -16.38 17.20 -5.01
CA ARG A 181 -17.59 17.47 -4.21
C ARG A 181 -17.28 18.28 -2.96
N ILE A 182 -16.19 17.94 -2.25
CA ILE A 182 -15.73 18.68 -1.06
C ILE A 182 -15.36 20.11 -1.46
N LEU A 183 -14.62 20.29 -2.57
CA LEU A 183 -14.25 21.61 -3.07
C LEU A 183 -15.48 22.44 -3.48
N GLN A 184 -16.54 21.79 -3.95
CA GLN A 184 -17.83 22.42 -4.28
C GLN A 184 -18.71 22.69 -3.05
N GLY A 185 -18.23 22.44 -1.82
CA GLY A 185 -18.99 22.63 -0.58
C GLY A 185 -20.15 21.65 -0.39
N ARG A 186 -20.22 20.58 -1.20
CA ARG A 186 -21.18 19.50 -1.01
C ARG A 186 -20.58 18.49 -0.03
N GLY A 187 -21.26 18.29 1.10
CA GLY A 187 -20.86 17.30 2.11
C GLY A 187 -20.86 15.87 1.56
N TRP A 188 -20.43 14.94 2.41
CA TRP A 188 -20.40 13.51 2.09
C TRP A 188 -21.82 13.01 1.77
N ASP A 189 -21.95 12.29 0.67
CA ASP A 189 -23.21 11.63 0.30
C ASP A 189 -23.46 10.47 1.28
N THR A 190 -24.58 10.54 2.01
CA THR A 190 -24.94 9.53 3.01
C THR A 190 -25.43 8.22 2.36
N GLN A 191 -25.76 8.23 1.06
CA GLN A 191 -26.30 7.09 0.32
C GLN A 191 -25.33 6.56 -0.76
N SER A 192 -24.03 6.53 -0.46
CA SER A 192 -23.04 5.98 -1.38
C SER A 192 -23.24 4.47 -1.57
N ARG A 193 -23.39 4.04 -2.84
CA ARG A 193 -23.43 2.62 -3.23
C ARG A 193 -22.16 1.86 -2.84
N TYR A 194 -21.03 2.55 -2.74
CA TYR A 194 -19.74 1.94 -2.44
C TYR A 194 -19.53 1.67 -0.95
N PHE A 195 -20.08 2.52 -0.08
CA PHE A 195 -19.88 2.43 1.36
C PHE A 195 -21.20 2.68 2.11
N PRO A 196 -22.16 1.74 2.01
CA PRO A 196 -23.46 1.91 2.63
C PRO A 196 -23.36 1.80 4.16
N LYS A 197 -24.06 2.69 4.87
CA LYS A 197 -24.13 2.66 6.35
C LYS A 197 -25.16 1.64 6.86
N VAL A 198 -26.18 1.40 6.04
CA VAL A 198 -27.30 0.50 6.33
C VAL A 198 -27.41 -0.51 5.19
N THR A 199 -27.59 -1.77 5.55
CA THR A 199 -27.72 -2.89 4.61
C THR A 199 -28.91 -3.73 4.98
N LEU A 200 -29.32 -4.60 4.06
CA LEU A 200 -30.40 -5.56 4.25
C LEU A 200 -29.80 -6.95 4.41
N CYS A 201 -30.35 -7.69 5.38
CA CYS A 201 -29.99 -9.07 5.65
C CYS A 201 -31.23 -9.94 5.51
N ASP A 202 -31.05 -11.08 4.84
CA ASP A 202 -32.07 -12.10 4.71
C ASP A 202 -31.76 -13.31 5.58
N PHE A 203 -32.77 -13.73 6.34
CA PHE A 203 -32.70 -14.98 7.09
C PHE A 203 -34.00 -15.76 6.94
N GLN A 204 -33.89 -17.07 7.12
CA GLN A 204 -35.01 -17.99 7.00
C GLN A 204 -35.26 -18.65 8.35
N ILE A 205 -36.53 -18.63 8.80
CA ILE A 205 -36.95 -19.37 9.98
C ILE A 205 -37.57 -20.68 9.51
N ARG A 206 -37.12 -21.80 10.07
CA ARG A 206 -37.69 -23.12 9.84
C ARG A 206 -38.61 -23.46 11.01
N GLU A 207 -39.88 -23.67 10.73
CA GLU A 207 -40.85 -24.11 11.72
C GLU A 207 -40.95 -25.64 11.73
N ALA A 208 -40.93 -26.25 12.93
CA ALA A 208 -40.89 -27.71 13.08
C ALA A 208 -42.17 -28.43 12.58
N LEU A 209 -43.30 -27.73 12.50
CA LEU A 209 -44.62 -28.31 12.20
C LEU A 209 -45.06 -28.13 10.73
N HIS A 210 -44.38 -27.31 9.93
CA HIS A 210 -44.74 -27.02 8.54
C HIS A 210 -43.59 -27.37 7.59
N LEU A 211 -43.68 -28.54 6.94
CA LEU A 211 -42.71 -29.03 5.94
C LEU A 211 -42.74 -28.24 4.61
N LYS A 212 -43.73 -27.36 4.42
CA LYS A 212 -43.92 -26.58 3.18
C LYS A 212 -43.51 -25.12 3.37
N GLY A 213 -42.20 -24.89 3.31
CA GLY A 213 -41.61 -23.58 3.03
C GLY A 213 -41.06 -22.85 4.25
N SER A 214 -39.76 -22.57 4.24
CA SER A 214 -39.17 -21.61 5.17
C SER A 214 -39.59 -20.19 4.81
N HIS A 215 -40.17 -19.45 5.75
CA HIS A 215 -40.46 -18.04 5.56
C HIS A 215 -39.17 -17.23 5.62
N ARG A 216 -38.91 -16.43 4.56
CA ARG A 216 -37.79 -15.49 4.50
C ARG A 216 -38.22 -14.15 5.12
N TYR A 217 -37.41 -13.66 6.04
CA TYR A 217 -37.54 -12.34 6.63
C TYR A 217 -36.36 -11.48 6.18
N THR A 218 -36.62 -10.19 5.96
CA THR A 218 -35.60 -9.20 5.62
C THR A 218 -35.57 -8.13 6.71
N VAL A 219 -34.40 -7.87 7.25
CA VAL A 219 -34.18 -6.87 8.30
C VAL A 219 -33.11 -5.86 7.89
N GLN A 220 -33.22 -4.64 8.40
CA GLN A 220 -32.20 -3.61 8.24
C GLN A 220 -31.12 -3.78 9.30
N CYS A 221 -29.87 -3.82 8.87
CA CYS A 221 -28.69 -3.94 9.73
C CYS A 221 -27.75 -2.75 9.49
N VAL A 222 -27.29 -2.14 10.57
CA VAL A 222 -26.23 -1.12 10.52
C VAL A 222 -24.89 -1.84 10.46
N LEU A 223 -24.00 -1.44 9.53
CA LEU A 223 -22.65 -2.03 9.45
C LEU A 223 -21.71 -1.31 10.41
N PRO A 224 -21.28 -1.92 11.54
CA PRO A 224 -20.39 -1.27 12.50
C PRO A 224 -18.98 -1.02 11.91
N LEU A 225 -18.56 -1.82 10.92
CA LEU A 225 -17.26 -1.65 10.24
C LEU A 225 -17.13 -0.31 9.50
N ASN A 226 -18.24 0.26 9.04
CA ASN A 226 -18.25 1.53 8.30
C ASN A 226 -18.30 2.75 9.24
N LEU A 227 -18.44 2.54 10.55
CA LEU A 227 -18.44 3.61 11.55
C LEU A 227 -17.02 4.04 11.94
N PHE A 228 -16.06 3.10 11.93
CA PHE A 228 -14.66 3.37 12.27
C PHE A 228 -13.87 4.05 11.13
N SER A 229 -14.37 4.03 9.89
CA SER A 229 -13.72 4.76 8.78
C SER A 229 -14.08 6.25 8.74
N GLN A 230 -14.86 6.75 9.71
CA GLN A 230 -15.43 8.10 9.71
C GLN A 230 -15.21 8.88 11.02
N GLN A 231 -14.40 8.35 11.95
CA GLN A 231 -13.83 9.11 13.07
C GLN A 231 -12.43 9.60 12.75
#